data_AF-A0A662DSM6-F1
#
_entry.id   AF-A0A662DSM6-F1
#
_cell.length_a   1.000
_cell.length_b   1.000
_cell.length_c   1.000
_cell.angle_alpha   90.00
_cell.angle_beta   90.00
_cell.angle_gamma   90.00
#
_symmetry.space_group_name_H-M   'P 1'
#
loop_
_entity.id
_entity.type
_entity.pdbx_description
1 polymer ?
#
loop_
_entity_poly.entity_id
_entity_poly.type
_entity_poly.pdbx_seq_one_letter_code
_entity_poly.pdbx_strand_id
1 'polypeptide(L)' 'ALEALRIVAILSSPAIPETAQAVWERIGMPGKVIDQRLPDAAAWGQYAAGATVTKGESLFPRIKI' A
#
# COMPACT_ATOMS: atom_id res chain seq x y z
N ALA A 1 6.91 5.68 -8.93
CA ALA A 1 6.51 4.28 -8.66
C ALA A 1 5.76 4.13 -7.33
N LEU A 2 6.32 4.61 -6.20
CA LEU A 2 5.73 4.45 -4.86
C LEU A 2 4.33 5.09 -4.71
N GLU A 3 4.10 6.25 -5.32
CA GLU A 3 2.77 6.88 -5.34
C GLU A 3 1.69 5.97 -5.96
N ALA A 4 2.02 5.26 -7.05
CA ALA A 4 1.10 4.31 -7.65
C ALA A 4 0.80 3.14 -6.70
N LEU A 5 1.81 2.62 -5.98
CA LEU A 5 1.61 1.57 -4.97
C LEU A 5 0.73 2.05 -3.81
N ARG A 6 0.90 3.31 -3.37
CA ARG A 6 0.04 3.93 -2.34
C ARG A 6 -1.42 3.92 -2.77
N ILE A 7 -1.71 4.38 -3.99
CA ILE A 7 -3.08 4.42 -4.53
C ILE A 7 -3.63 3.01 -4.73
N VAL A 8 -2.84 2.08 -5.27
CA VAL A 8 -3.25 0.67 -5.45
C VAL A 8 -3.56 0.01 -4.10
N ALA A 9 -2.76 0.25 -3.06
CA ALA A 9 -3.03 -0.25 -1.72
C ALA A 9 -4.40 0.24 -1.21
N ILE A 10 -4.71 1.54 -1.39
CA ILE A 10 -6.02 2.11 -1.01
C ILE A 10 -7.15 1.41 -1.75
N LEU A 11 -7.06 1.34 -3.08
CA LEU A 11 -8.13 0.81 -3.94
C LEU A 11 -8.31 -0.70 -3.79
N SER A 12 -7.25 -1.44 -3.46
CA SER A 12 -7.30 -2.89 -3.25
C SER A 12 -7.67 -3.31 -1.82
N SER A 13 -7.65 -2.38 -0.86
CA SER A 13 -7.95 -2.69 0.55
C SER A 13 -9.29 -3.38 0.82
N PRO A 14 -10.38 -3.15 0.05
CA PRO A 14 -11.63 -3.89 0.25
C PRO A 14 -11.56 -5.36 -0.21
N ALA A 15 -10.64 -5.69 -1.12
CA ALA A 15 -10.51 -7.03 -1.70
C ALA A 15 -9.40 -7.86 -1.05
N ILE A 16 -8.28 -7.23 -0.69
CA ILE A 16 -7.09 -7.87 -0.11
C ILE A 16 -6.53 -7.05 1.07
N PRO A 17 -7.28 -6.90 2.17
CA PRO A 17 -6.97 -5.94 3.24
C PRO A 17 -5.59 -6.16 3.87
N GLU A 18 -5.21 -7.42 4.12
CA GLU A 18 -3.93 -7.79 4.73
C GLU A 18 -2.75 -7.43 3.82
N THR A 19 -2.84 -7.79 2.53
CA THR A 19 -1.79 -7.48 1.57
C THR A 19 -1.69 -5.99 1.28
N ALA A 20 -2.83 -5.29 1.19
CA ALA A 20 -2.87 -3.84 1.02
C ALA A 20 -2.17 -3.12 2.19
N GLN A 21 -2.44 -3.55 3.43
CA GLN A 21 -1.77 -3.02 4.61
C GLN A 21 -0.27 -3.33 4.60
N ALA A 22 0.13 -4.54 4.19
CA ALA A 22 1.54 -4.90 4.08
C ALA A 22 2.28 -4.05 3.02
N VAL A 23 1.64 -3.71 1.89
CA VAL A 23 2.21 -2.77 0.92
C VAL A 23 2.34 -1.38 1.55
N TRP A 24 1.28 -0.89 2.20
CA TRP A 24 1.22 0.42 2.85
C TRP A 24 2.39 0.64 3.82
N GLU A 25 2.62 -0.31 4.73
CA GLU A 25 3.70 -0.26 5.71
C GLU A 25 5.08 -0.37 5.06
N ARG A 26 5.25 -1.24 4.07
CA ARG A 26 6.53 -1.45 3.38
C ARG A 26 6.99 -0.25 2.56
N ILE A 27 6.05 0.56 2.07
CA ILE A 27 6.38 1.83 1.42
C ILE A 27 6.48 3.00 2.42
N GLY A 28 6.43 2.73 3.73
CA GLY A 28 6.66 3.73 4.77
C GLY A 28 5.44 4.60 5.08
N MET A 29 4.22 4.19 4.71
CA MET A 29 3.02 4.94 5.07
C MET A 29 2.58 4.65 6.50
N PRO A 30 2.19 5.68 7.27
CA PRO A 30 1.72 5.51 8.64
C PRO A 30 0.26 5.06 8.71
N GLY A 31 -0.15 4.51 9.86
CA GLY A 31 -1.54 4.17 10.13
C GLY A 31 -2.07 3.01 9.29
N LYS A 32 -3.40 2.96 9.11
CA LYS A 32 -4.06 1.87 8.36
C LYS A 32 -4.51 2.35 6.99
N VAL A 33 -4.33 1.48 6.00
CA VAL A 33 -4.82 1.72 4.63
C VAL A 33 -6.35 1.85 4.58
N ILE A 34 -7.07 1.17 5.48
CA ILE A 34 -8.54 1.21 5.55
C ILE A 34 -9.09 2.54 6.10
N ASP A 35 -8.23 3.36 6.70
CA ASP A 35 -8.63 4.68 7.21
C ASP A 35 -8.65 5.75 6.11
N GLN A 36 -8.13 5.43 4.92
CA GLN A 36 -8.11 6.33 3.78
C GLN A 36 -9.52 6.52 3.20
N ARG A 37 -9.81 7.73 2.70
CA ARG A 37 -11.14 8.11 2.19
C ARG A 37 -11.03 8.63 0.76
N LEU A 38 -11.82 8.04 -0.13
CA LEU A 38 -11.90 8.43 -1.53
C LEU A 38 -12.88 9.61 -1.71
N PRO A 39 -12.68 10.47 -2.72
CA PRO A 39 -11.61 10.39 -3.72
C PRO A 39 -10.27 10.98 -3.25
N ASP A 40 -10.29 11.81 -2.21
CA ASP A 40 -9.15 12.66 -1.83
C ASP A 40 -7.87 11.87 -1.52
N ALA A 41 -7.99 10.72 -0.87
CA ALA A 41 -6.83 9.88 -0.57
C ALA A 41 -6.21 9.21 -1.82
N ALA A 42 -6.91 9.17 -2.96
CA ALA A 42 -6.35 8.68 -4.21
C ALA A 42 -5.77 9.80 -5.11
N ALA A 43 -5.80 11.06 -4.65
CA ALA A 43 -5.17 12.16 -5.36
C ALA A 43 -3.65 11.95 -5.45
N TRP A 44 -3.07 12.34 -6.59
CA TRP A 44 -1.65 12.19 -6.83
C TRP A 44 -0.82 13.21 -6.03
N GLY A 45 0.37 12.81 -5.60
CA GLY A 45 1.34 13.65 -4.91
C GLY A 45 1.27 13.61 -3.38
N GLN A 46 0.59 12.61 -2.80
CA GLN A 46 0.47 12.47 -1.34
C GLN A 46 1.52 11.56 -0.71
N TYR A 47 2.35 10.87 -1.50
CA TYR A 47 3.50 10.15 -0.98
C TYR A 47 4.65 11.11 -0.61
N ALA A 48 5.01 11.13 0.67
CA ALA A 48 6.10 11.97 1.17
C ALA A 48 7.47 11.48 0.68
N ALA A 49 8.29 12.39 0.18
CA ALA A 49 9.69 12.09 -0.15
C ALA A 49 10.47 11.72 1.12
N GLY A 50 11.39 10.76 0.99
CA GLY A 50 12.25 10.31 2.09
C GLY A 50 11.62 9.28 3.04
N ALA A 51 10.40 8.80 2.76
CA ALA A 51 9.81 7.69 3.50
C ALA A 51 10.66 6.41 3.35
N THR A 52 10.89 5.71 4.46
CA THR A 52 11.67 4.47 4.47
C THR A 52 10.92 3.35 3.75
N VAL A 53 11.56 2.76 2.74
CA VAL A 53 11.03 1.57 2.07
C VAL A 53 11.68 0.32 2.66
N THR A 54 10.85 -0.59 3.16
CA THR A 54 11.27 -1.83 3.80
C THR A 54 11.00 -3.01 2.87
N LYS A 55 12.04 -3.78 2.57
CA LYS A 55 11.89 -5.04 1.85
C LYS A 55 11.35 -6.11 2.80
N GLY A 56 10.35 -6.86 2.37
CA GLY A 56 9.80 -8.00 3.10
C GLY A 56 9.68 -9.24 2.21
N GLU A 57 9.11 -10.30 2.77
CA GLU A 57 8.84 -11.55 2.04
C GLU A 57 7.86 -11.34 0.87
N SER A 58 7.79 -12.30 -0.05
CA SER A 58 6.84 -12.21 -1.17
C SER A 58 5.41 -12.08 -0.66
N LEU A 59 4.70 -11.03 -1.11
CA LEU A 59 3.30 -10.80 -0.74
C LEU A 59 2.36 -11.87 -1.33
N PHE A 60 2.75 -12.44 -2.46
CA PHE A 60 2.02 -13.50 -3.15
C PHE A 60 3.00 -14.64 -3.45
N PRO A 61 3.20 -15.58 -2.52
CA PRO A 61 4.00 -16.76 -2.78
C PRO A 61 3.33 -17.62 -3.87
N ARG A 62 4.15 -18.24 -4.72
CA ARG A 62 3.65 -19.11 -5.80
C ARG A 62 3.12 -20.41 -5.19
N ILE A 63 1.94 -20.84 -5.63
CA ILE A 63 1.42 -22.17 -5.32
C ILE A 63 2.34 -23.21 -5.98
N LYS A 64 2.80 -24.19 -5.19
CA LYS A 64 3.53 -25.35 -5.68
C LYS A 64 2.55 -26.52 -5.72
N ILE A 65 2.40 -27.12 -6.90
CA ILE A 65 1.64 -28.34 -7.13
C ILE A 65 2.63 -29.50 -7.08
#